data_AF-A0A8T0F1S5-F1
#
_entry.id   AF-A0A8T0F1S5-F1
#
_cell.length_a   1.000
_cell.length_b   1.000
_cell.length_c   1.000
_cell.angle_alpha   90.00
_cell.angle_beta   90.00
_cell.angle_gamma   90.00
#
_symmetry.space_group_name_H-M   'P 1'
#
loop_
_entity.id
_entity.type
_entity.pdbx_description
1 polymer ?
#
loop_
_entity_poly.entity_id
_entity_poly.type
_entity_poly.pdbx_seq_one_letter_code
_entity_poly.pdbx_strand_id
1 'polypeptide(L)'
;MADSLNREKNVEKPIETGNNGSNSEDKIPPYSDHEAVILAHKLINYETFIQARRVLIAWYQNGECNANNYGKIFFLTQICFDYQRIFEAMQKEVQKKIGSMREMMALQNFDSHCNLYRIEKTIKMMENPEIYDGFSPSQKERIQAAKNEVARLWENFFRERICNTSVEDGSGNARIACNERNMLLFKQFSDSLRLEVVHEEADELRTRCKEYEQQILMLKSKLAGENSGSDSDSEYNPDHFHESEAELMGLMSIFLYRHSSGVNIDNIHSYINTIIPTIDAEDIEIFLRKFPGIFAEVDFQSGKRWFYVGSYLEPPVIN
;
A
#
# COMPACT_ATOMS: atom_id res chain seq x y z
N MET A 1 -35.82 -33.25 1.41
CA MET A 1 -34.46 -32.80 1.79
C MET A 1 -34.57 -31.84 2.96
N ALA A 2 -35.00 -32.40 4.09
CA ALA A 2 -35.14 -31.72 5.37
C ALA A 2 -34.35 -32.57 6.35
N ASP A 3 -33.07 -32.25 6.50
CA ASP A 3 -32.16 -32.78 7.52
C ASP A 3 -30.82 -32.10 7.30
N SER A 4 -30.54 -31.02 8.04
CA SER A 4 -29.19 -30.47 8.32
C SER A 4 -29.18 -29.14 9.11
N LEU A 5 -30.32 -28.63 9.59
CA LEU A 5 -30.32 -27.53 10.59
C LEU A 5 -30.78 -28.06 11.96
N ASN A 6 -29.86 -28.69 12.68
CA ASN A 6 -29.95 -28.83 14.15
C ASN A 6 -28.61 -29.29 14.74
N ARG A 7 -27.61 -28.42 14.73
CA ARG A 7 -26.40 -28.55 15.57
C ARG A 7 -25.85 -27.18 15.92
N GLU A 8 -26.53 -26.47 16.82
CA GLU A 8 -25.88 -25.41 17.61
C GLU A 8 -26.74 -24.95 18.78
N LYS A 9 -27.14 -25.88 19.66
CA LYS A 9 -27.54 -25.56 21.05
C LYS A 9 -27.23 -26.77 21.95
N ASN A 10 -26.08 -26.74 22.61
CA ASN A 10 -25.85 -27.46 23.86
C ASN A 10 -24.75 -26.71 24.63
N VAL A 11 -25.12 -25.79 25.52
CA VAL A 11 -25.49 -26.03 26.93
C VAL A 11 -24.25 -25.81 27.81
N GLU A 12 -24.10 -24.57 28.27
CA GLU A 12 -23.46 -24.28 29.56
C GLU A 12 -24.31 -24.95 30.64
N LYS A 13 -23.82 -26.04 31.21
CA LYS A 13 -24.34 -26.60 32.46
C LYS A 13 -23.59 -25.96 33.62
N PRO A 14 -24.28 -25.41 34.62
CA PRO A 14 -23.69 -25.06 35.91
C PRO A 14 -22.98 -26.29 36.49
N ILE A 15 -21.74 -26.13 36.94
CA ILE A 15 -21.00 -27.19 37.63
C ILE A 15 -21.72 -27.45 38.95
N GLU A 16 -22.49 -28.53 38.98
CA GLU A 16 -23.14 -29.07 40.16
C GLU A 16 -22.08 -29.42 41.22
N THR A 17 -22.28 -28.92 42.43
CA THR A 17 -21.60 -29.34 43.65
C THR A 17 -21.96 -30.79 43.96
N GLY A 18 -21.18 -31.72 43.40
CA GLY A 18 -21.24 -33.15 43.68
C GLY A 18 -20.11 -33.57 44.61
N ASN A 19 -20.40 -33.62 45.90
CA ASN A 19 -19.59 -34.31 46.89
C ASN A 19 -19.71 -35.82 46.67
N ASN A 20 -18.58 -36.52 46.42
CA ASN A 20 -18.27 -37.86 46.95
C ASN A 20 -17.01 -38.45 46.27
N GLY A 21 -15.96 -38.66 47.06
CA GLY A 21 -14.76 -39.38 46.64
C GLY A 21 -13.55 -38.95 47.45
N SER A 22 -13.43 -39.50 48.66
CA SER A 22 -12.27 -39.38 49.53
C SER A 22 -10.94 -39.72 48.81
N ASN A 23 -10.20 -38.69 48.38
CA ASN A 23 -8.76 -38.77 48.12
C ASN A 23 -8.02 -37.99 49.22
N SER A 24 -7.15 -38.69 49.93
CA SER A 24 -6.28 -38.16 50.97
C SER A 24 -5.09 -37.36 50.39
N GLU A 25 -5.35 -36.42 49.47
CA GLU A 25 -4.34 -35.71 48.69
C GLU A 25 -4.50 -34.20 48.83
N ASP A 26 -4.00 -33.62 49.94
CA ASP A 26 -3.66 -32.18 50.03
C ASP A 26 -2.92 -31.86 51.34
N LYS A 27 -2.14 -32.81 51.86
CA LYS A 27 -1.24 -32.51 52.99
C LYS A 27 0.09 -32.03 52.42
N ILE A 28 0.45 -30.81 52.76
CA ILE A 28 1.77 -30.26 52.46
C ILE A 28 2.79 -31.17 53.17
N PRO A 29 3.70 -31.83 52.43
CA PRO A 29 4.68 -32.71 53.05
C PRO A 29 5.61 -31.88 53.93
N PRO A 30 5.99 -32.33 55.14
CA PRO A 30 6.99 -31.64 55.93
C PRO A 30 8.37 -31.76 55.26
N TYR A 31 9.25 -30.83 55.60
CA TYR A 31 10.61 -30.79 55.13
C TYR A 31 11.36 -32.05 55.56
N SER A 32 11.94 -32.72 54.58
CA SER A 32 13.00 -33.70 54.76
C SER A 32 13.97 -33.60 53.59
N ASP A 33 15.18 -34.13 53.75
CA ASP A 33 16.17 -34.15 52.67
C ASP A 33 15.66 -34.90 51.43
N HIS A 34 14.88 -35.95 51.64
CA HIS A 34 14.24 -36.71 50.57
C HIS A 34 13.17 -35.88 49.83
N GLU A 35 12.29 -35.22 50.59
CA GLU A 35 11.25 -34.36 50.02
C GLU A 35 11.84 -33.15 49.30
N ALA A 36 12.97 -32.60 49.77
CA ALA A 36 13.66 -31.51 49.10
C ALA A 36 14.16 -31.92 47.70
N VAL A 37 14.67 -33.15 47.55
CA VAL A 37 15.09 -33.67 46.24
C VAL A 37 13.89 -33.83 45.31
N ILE A 38 12.79 -34.42 45.80
CA ILE A 38 11.55 -34.56 45.02
C ILE A 38 11.03 -33.18 44.60
N LEU A 39 11.07 -32.22 45.51
CA LEU A 39 10.61 -30.87 45.25
C LEU A 39 11.45 -30.17 44.18
N ALA A 40 12.77 -30.35 44.20
CA ALA A 40 13.66 -29.82 43.16
C ALA A 40 13.26 -30.31 41.77
N HIS A 41 13.00 -31.61 41.59
CA HIS A 41 12.55 -32.16 40.31
C HIS A 41 11.19 -31.57 39.88
N LYS A 42 10.25 -31.43 40.82
CA LYS A 42 8.93 -30.85 40.53
C LYS A 42 8.97 -29.34 40.24
N LEU A 43 9.98 -28.62 40.76
CA LEU A 43 10.20 -27.19 40.48
C LEU A 43 10.84 -26.94 39.10
N ILE A 44 11.49 -27.94 38.50
CA ILE A 44 12.06 -27.81 37.15
C ILE A 44 10.99 -28.06 36.06
N ASN A 45 9.96 -28.86 36.35
CA ASN A 45 8.90 -29.17 35.39
C ASN A 45 7.75 -28.12 35.44
N TYR A 46 7.40 -27.60 34.26
CA TYR A 46 6.38 -26.56 34.09
C TYR A 46 4.97 -26.97 34.55
N GLU A 47 4.60 -28.24 34.37
CA GLU A 47 3.27 -28.75 34.75
C GLU A 47 3.12 -28.86 36.26
N THR A 48 4.21 -29.23 36.95
CA THR A 48 4.20 -29.43 38.40
C THR A 48 4.66 -28.19 39.17
N PHE A 49 5.18 -27.17 38.48
CA PHE A 49 5.80 -25.98 39.08
C PHE A 49 4.87 -25.27 40.07
N ILE A 50 3.60 -25.06 39.69
CA ILE A 50 2.63 -24.33 40.55
C ILE A 50 2.42 -25.06 41.87
N GLN A 51 2.26 -26.39 41.84
CA GLN A 51 2.05 -27.21 43.04
C GLN A 51 3.33 -27.30 43.88
N ALA A 52 4.48 -27.48 43.24
CA ALA A 52 5.78 -27.54 43.92
C ALA A 52 6.14 -26.22 44.60
N ARG A 53 5.93 -25.09 43.93
CA ARG A 53 6.15 -23.75 44.50
C ARG A 53 5.28 -23.53 45.74
N ARG A 54 4.04 -24.04 45.76
CA ARG A 54 3.16 -23.96 46.95
C ARG A 54 3.77 -24.70 48.15
N VAL A 55 4.37 -25.87 47.95
CA VAL A 55 5.04 -26.62 49.02
C VAL A 55 6.25 -25.85 49.56
N LEU A 56 7.08 -25.28 48.68
CA LEU A 56 8.23 -24.47 49.09
C LEU A 56 7.80 -23.24 49.91
N ILE A 57 6.75 -22.53 49.48
CA ILE A 57 6.18 -21.40 50.22
C ILE A 57 5.72 -21.84 51.63
N ALA A 58 5.07 -22.99 51.73
CA ALA A 58 4.59 -23.49 53.01
C ALA A 58 5.71 -23.86 53.97
N TRP A 59 6.83 -24.43 53.49
CA TRP A 59 8.01 -24.67 54.33
C TRP A 59 8.59 -23.37 54.92
N TYR A 60 8.57 -22.28 54.15
CA TYR A 60 8.93 -20.96 54.67
C TYR A 60 7.94 -20.46 55.71
N GLN A 61 6.63 -20.55 55.43
CA GLN A 61 5.57 -20.04 56.30
C GLN A 61 5.46 -20.81 57.62
N ASN A 62 5.70 -22.13 57.60
CA ASN A 62 5.64 -23.00 58.76
C ASN A 62 6.92 -22.97 59.62
N GLY A 63 7.95 -22.22 59.22
CA GLY A 63 9.21 -22.14 59.97
C GLY A 63 10.09 -23.38 59.85
N GLU A 64 9.92 -24.18 58.81
CA GLU A 64 10.71 -25.41 58.59
C GLU A 64 12.14 -25.11 58.09
N CYS A 65 12.39 -23.85 57.72
CA CYS A 65 13.66 -23.31 57.31
C CYS A 65 14.53 -22.89 58.51
N ASN A 66 15.66 -23.58 58.72
CA ASN A 66 16.55 -23.46 59.87
C ASN A 66 18.05 -23.56 59.48
N ALA A 67 18.93 -23.39 60.45
CA ALA A 67 20.40 -23.37 60.27
C ALA A 67 20.97 -24.58 59.52
N ASN A 68 20.31 -25.75 59.61
CA ASN A 68 20.79 -26.98 59.01
C ASN A 68 20.36 -27.13 57.53
N ASN A 69 19.35 -26.38 57.08
CA ASN A 69 18.76 -26.54 55.75
C ASN A 69 18.67 -25.26 54.89
N TYR A 70 19.10 -24.09 55.40
CA TYR A 70 19.09 -22.83 54.65
C TYR A 70 19.67 -22.95 53.24
N GLY A 71 20.82 -23.64 53.09
CA GLY A 71 21.46 -23.82 51.79
C GLY A 71 20.61 -24.61 50.79
N LYS A 72 19.95 -25.68 51.25
CA LYS A 72 19.10 -26.53 50.39
C LYS A 72 17.80 -25.81 50.02
N ILE A 73 17.17 -25.14 50.97
CA ILE A 73 15.94 -24.37 50.72
C ILE A 73 16.24 -23.16 49.82
N PHE A 74 17.38 -22.50 50.02
CA PHE A 74 17.82 -21.43 49.12
C PHE A 74 18.07 -21.95 47.71
N PHE A 75 18.67 -23.12 47.55
CA PHE A 75 18.82 -23.76 46.24
C PHE A 75 17.47 -24.03 45.55
N LEU A 76 16.47 -24.53 46.27
CA LEU A 76 15.10 -24.69 45.75
C LEU A 76 14.47 -23.34 45.33
N THR A 77 14.76 -22.29 46.09
CA THR A 77 14.36 -20.92 45.74
C THR A 77 15.08 -20.41 44.49
N GLN A 78 16.36 -20.77 44.30
CA GLN A 78 17.09 -20.44 43.06
C GLN A 78 16.48 -21.13 41.83
N ILE A 79 16.06 -22.40 41.95
CA ILE A 79 15.33 -23.09 40.86
C ILE A 79 14.06 -22.30 40.49
N CYS A 80 13.33 -21.75 41.47
CA CYS A 80 12.19 -20.88 41.19
C CYS A 80 12.57 -19.61 40.41
N PHE A 81 13.70 -18.98 40.75
CA PHE A 81 14.19 -17.79 40.04
C PHE A 81 14.64 -18.10 38.60
N ASP A 82 15.28 -19.24 38.40
CA ASP A 82 15.67 -19.69 37.06
C ASP A 82 14.44 -20.01 36.21
N TYR A 83 13.41 -20.65 36.80
CA TYR A 83 12.13 -20.87 36.14
C TYR A 83 11.44 -19.55 35.75
N GLN A 84 11.47 -18.54 36.63
CA GLN A 84 10.93 -17.20 36.33
C GLN A 84 11.62 -16.59 35.10
N ARG A 85 12.95 -16.69 34.99
CA ARG A 85 13.70 -16.19 33.83
C ARG A 85 13.32 -16.93 32.54
N ILE A 86 13.16 -18.25 32.61
CA ILE A 86 12.71 -19.07 31.46
C ILE A 86 11.28 -18.69 31.05
N PHE A 87 10.38 -18.51 32.02
CA PHE A 87 9.01 -18.09 31.77
C PHE A 87 8.94 -16.72 31.09
N GLU A 88 9.72 -15.74 31.55
CA GLU A 88 9.82 -14.42 30.91
C GLU A 88 10.34 -14.52 29.47
N ALA A 89 11.31 -15.39 29.20
CA ALA A 89 11.81 -15.63 27.85
C ALA A 89 10.72 -16.25 26.96
N MET A 90 9.99 -17.25 27.47
CA MET A 90 8.86 -17.86 26.76
C MET A 90 7.74 -16.84 26.49
N GLN A 91 7.41 -15.99 27.47
CA GLN A 91 6.42 -14.94 27.32
C GLN A 91 6.83 -13.94 26.23
N LYS A 92 8.09 -13.53 26.20
CA LYS A 92 8.64 -12.67 25.13
C LYS A 92 8.52 -13.32 23.76
N GLU A 93 8.78 -14.62 23.65
CA GLU A 93 8.66 -15.36 22.40
C GLU A 93 7.20 -15.46 21.93
N VAL A 94 6.26 -15.71 22.83
CA VAL A 94 4.81 -15.68 22.53
C VAL A 94 4.38 -14.28 22.08
N GLN A 95 4.84 -13.22 22.77
CA GLN A 95 4.54 -11.84 22.39
C GLN A 95 5.10 -11.49 21.00
N LYS A 96 6.31 -11.95 20.68
CA LYS A 96 6.90 -11.80 19.34
C LYS A 96 6.05 -12.49 18.27
N LYS A 97 5.58 -13.71 18.54
CA LYS A 97 4.66 -14.43 17.62
C LYS A 97 3.33 -13.71 17.43
N ILE A 98 2.74 -13.18 18.51
CA ILE A 98 1.52 -12.35 18.42
C ILE A 98 1.77 -11.10 17.58
N GLY A 99 2.90 -10.41 17.78
CA GLY A 99 3.30 -9.24 17.00
C GLY A 99 3.44 -9.55 15.51
N SER A 100 4.20 -10.60 15.17
CA SER A 100 4.39 -11.04 13.78
C SER A 100 3.08 -11.46 13.11
N MET A 101 2.19 -12.15 13.82
CA MET A 101 0.87 -12.52 13.30
C MET A 101 0.00 -11.28 13.05
N ARG A 102 0.02 -10.29 13.96
CA ARG A 102 -0.71 -9.02 13.79
C ARG A 102 -0.24 -8.24 12.56
N GLU A 103 1.07 -8.23 12.30
CA GLU A 103 1.65 -7.58 11.13
C GLU A 103 1.24 -8.29 9.83
N MET A 104 1.33 -9.62 9.77
CA MET A 104 0.83 -10.38 8.62
C MET A 104 -0.66 -10.17 8.38
N MET A 105 -1.48 -10.20 9.44
CA MET A 105 -2.91 -9.92 9.33
C MET A 105 -3.16 -8.49 8.83
N ALA A 106 -2.37 -7.51 9.26
CA ALA A 106 -2.52 -6.13 8.78
C ALA A 106 -2.26 -5.99 7.27
N LEU A 107 -1.22 -6.67 6.76
CA LEU A 107 -0.91 -6.71 5.33
C LEU A 107 -2.00 -7.43 4.54
N GLN A 108 -2.40 -8.64 4.97
CA GLN A 108 -3.46 -9.40 4.30
C GLN A 108 -4.80 -8.64 4.30
N ASN A 109 -5.10 -7.94 5.39
CA ASN A 109 -6.28 -7.09 5.49
C ASN A 109 -6.19 -5.93 4.50
N PHE A 110 -5.04 -5.27 4.37
CA PHE A 110 -4.85 -4.19 3.39
C PHE A 110 -5.16 -4.66 1.95
N ASP A 111 -4.59 -5.79 1.52
CA ASP A 111 -4.86 -6.37 0.20
C ASP A 111 -6.33 -6.71 0.01
N SER A 112 -6.97 -7.25 1.04
CA SER A 112 -8.41 -7.56 1.03
C SER A 112 -9.26 -6.30 0.85
N HIS A 113 -8.85 -5.17 1.44
CA HIS A 113 -9.53 -3.89 1.25
C HIS A 113 -9.29 -3.28 -0.13
N CYS A 114 -8.09 -3.39 -0.69
CA CYS A 114 -7.83 -3.01 -2.07
C CYS A 114 -8.75 -3.79 -3.02
N ASN A 115 -8.88 -5.11 -2.81
CA ASN A 115 -9.80 -5.95 -3.58
C ASN A 115 -11.27 -5.51 -3.41
N LEU A 116 -11.70 -5.21 -2.18
CA LEU A 116 -13.06 -4.72 -1.94
C LEU A 116 -13.32 -3.39 -2.65
N TYR A 117 -12.35 -2.47 -2.63
CA TYR A 117 -12.42 -1.20 -3.35
C TYR A 117 -12.50 -1.40 -4.88
N ARG A 118 -11.71 -2.33 -5.44
CA ARG A 118 -11.80 -2.70 -6.86
C ARG A 118 -13.20 -3.21 -7.22
N ILE A 119 -13.77 -4.11 -6.41
CA ILE A 119 -15.14 -4.60 -6.60
C ILE A 119 -16.16 -3.45 -6.56
N GLU A 120 -16.03 -2.55 -5.59
CA GLU A 120 -16.90 -1.37 -5.49
C GLU A 120 -16.82 -0.49 -6.75
N LYS A 121 -15.61 -0.27 -7.28
CA LYS A 121 -15.38 0.46 -8.54
C LYS A 121 -16.08 -0.23 -9.72
N THR A 122 -15.98 -1.56 -9.83
CA THR A 122 -16.68 -2.33 -10.88
C THR A 122 -18.20 -2.22 -10.74
N ILE A 123 -18.74 -2.31 -9.51
CA ILE A 123 -20.17 -2.13 -9.26
C ILE A 123 -20.62 -0.74 -9.71
N LYS A 124 -19.87 0.31 -9.37
CA LYS A 124 -20.17 1.69 -9.82
C LYS A 124 -20.17 1.83 -11.34
N MET A 125 -19.27 1.13 -12.05
CA MET A 125 -19.28 1.11 -13.51
C MET A 125 -20.53 0.42 -14.07
N MET A 126 -20.97 -0.69 -13.44
CA MET A 126 -22.20 -1.37 -13.84
C MET A 126 -23.46 -0.53 -13.58
N GLU A 127 -23.43 0.38 -12.60
CA GLU A 127 -24.52 1.32 -12.30
C GLU A 127 -24.58 2.53 -13.26
N ASN A 128 -23.66 2.66 -14.22
CA ASN A 128 -23.75 3.69 -15.26
C ASN A 128 -25.07 3.53 -16.05
N PRO A 129 -25.95 4.55 -16.15
CA PRO A 129 -27.24 4.45 -16.83
C PRO A 129 -27.19 3.81 -18.23
N GLU A 130 -26.17 4.12 -19.02
CA GLU A 130 -26.00 3.59 -20.39
C GLU A 130 -25.83 2.07 -20.42
N ILE A 131 -25.19 1.51 -19.39
CA ILE A 131 -24.92 0.08 -19.23
C ILE A 131 -26.04 -0.57 -18.42
N TYR A 132 -26.46 0.10 -17.35
CA TYR A 132 -27.38 -0.40 -16.35
C TYR A 132 -28.74 -0.73 -16.96
N ASP A 133 -29.23 0.09 -17.89
CA ASP A 133 -30.51 -0.14 -18.55
C ASP A 133 -30.52 -1.40 -19.43
N GLY A 134 -29.37 -1.83 -19.93
CA GLY A 134 -29.21 -3.06 -20.70
C GLY A 134 -29.31 -4.36 -19.87
N PHE A 135 -29.24 -4.27 -18.53
CA PHE A 135 -29.36 -5.44 -17.66
C PHE A 135 -30.81 -5.89 -17.46
N SER A 136 -31.00 -7.21 -17.36
CA SER A 136 -32.28 -7.80 -16.99
C SER A 136 -32.65 -7.47 -15.53
N PRO A 137 -33.94 -7.56 -15.15
CA PRO A 137 -34.37 -7.32 -13.77
C PRO A 137 -33.62 -8.17 -12.73
N SER A 138 -33.39 -9.45 -13.01
CA SER A 138 -32.65 -10.35 -12.11
C SER A 138 -31.16 -10.00 -12.02
N GLN A 139 -30.55 -9.47 -13.09
CA GLN A 139 -29.17 -8.99 -13.05
C GLN A 139 -29.06 -7.72 -12.22
N LYS A 140 -29.99 -6.77 -12.37
CA LYS A 140 -30.08 -5.56 -11.54
C LYS A 140 -30.22 -5.88 -10.06
N GLU A 141 -31.06 -6.86 -9.70
CA GLU A 141 -31.19 -7.34 -8.32
C GLU A 141 -29.85 -7.89 -7.77
N ARG A 142 -29.11 -8.65 -8.57
CA ARG A 142 -27.78 -9.15 -8.18
C ARG A 142 -26.76 -8.04 -7.98
N ILE A 143 -26.76 -7.01 -8.84
CA ILE A 143 -25.87 -5.84 -8.70
C ILE A 143 -26.20 -5.10 -7.39
N GLN A 144 -27.48 -4.89 -7.10
CA GLN A 144 -27.89 -4.25 -5.84
C GLN A 144 -27.53 -5.10 -4.61
N ALA A 145 -27.69 -6.41 -4.68
CA ALA A 145 -27.28 -7.32 -3.60
C ALA A 145 -25.76 -7.25 -3.37
N ALA A 146 -24.96 -7.26 -4.44
CA ALA A 146 -23.51 -7.11 -4.34
C ALA A 146 -23.10 -5.76 -3.73
N LYS A 147 -23.79 -4.68 -4.11
CA LYS A 147 -23.57 -3.34 -3.54
C LYS A 147 -23.84 -3.30 -2.04
N ASN A 148 -24.94 -3.89 -1.60
CA ASN A 148 -25.30 -3.98 -0.18
C ASN A 148 -24.27 -4.81 0.60
N GLU A 149 -23.77 -5.89 0.01
CA GLU A 149 -22.74 -6.72 0.64
C GLU A 149 -21.41 -5.98 0.78
N VAL A 150 -20.98 -5.25 -0.25
CA VAL A 150 -19.78 -4.40 -0.18
C VAL A 150 -19.92 -3.33 0.91
N ALA A 151 -21.09 -2.68 1.01
CA ALA A 151 -21.34 -1.71 2.07
C ALA A 151 -21.27 -2.34 3.48
N ARG A 152 -21.81 -3.55 3.64
CA ARG A 152 -21.73 -4.31 4.90
C ARG A 152 -20.30 -4.69 5.27
N LEU A 153 -19.50 -5.12 4.30
CA LEU A 153 -18.09 -5.47 4.50
C LEU A 153 -17.28 -4.23 4.91
N TRP A 154 -17.54 -3.09 4.27
CA TRP A 154 -16.97 -1.81 4.68
C TRP A 154 -17.33 -1.47 6.13
N GLU A 155 -18.61 -1.57 6.50
CA GLU A 155 -19.05 -1.29 7.88
C GLU A 155 -18.35 -2.19 8.92
N ASN A 156 -18.20 -3.48 8.61
CA ASN A 156 -17.47 -4.42 9.47
C ASN A 156 -16.00 -4.04 9.63
N PHE A 157 -15.31 -3.75 8.52
CA PHE A 157 -13.92 -3.30 8.55
C PHE A 157 -13.74 -2.06 9.44
N PHE A 158 -14.59 -1.04 9.25
CA PHE A 158 -14.49 0.18 10.03
C PHE A 158 -14.81 -0.06 11.50
N ARG A 159 -15.79 -0.93 11.81
CA ARG A 159 -16.12 -1.31 13.19
C ARG A 159 -14.95 -1.98 13.89
N GLU A 160 -14.29 -2.95 13.27
CA GLU A 160 -13.13 -3.65 13.85
C GLU A 160 -11.97 -2.69 14.11
N ARG A 161 -11.68 -1.79 13.17
CA ARG A 161 -10.57 -0.85 13.28
C ARG A 161 -10.83 0.24 14.33
N ILE A 162 -12.08 0.71 14.46
CA ILE A 162 -12.49 1.69 15.46
C ILE A 162 -12.44 1.09 16.87
N CYS A 163 -12.99 -0.12 17.07
CA CYS A 163 -12.99 -0.80 18.37
C CYS A 163 -11.58 -1.09 18.89
N ASN A 164 -10.62 -1.39 18.00
CA ASN A 164 -9.23 -1.61 18.39
C ASN A 164 -8.48 -0.33 18.82
N THR A 165 -9.06 0.87 18.61
CA THR A 165 -8.48 2.16 19.01
C THR A 165 -9.15 2.81 20.21
N SER A 166 -10.19 2.19 20.77
CA SER A 166 -10.87 2.63 21.99
C SER A 166 -10.44 1.76 23.17
N VAL A 167 -9.18 1.93 23.57
CA VAL A 167 -8.80 1.73 24.97
C VAL A 167 -8.66 3.14 25.53
N GLU A 168 -9.34 3.40 26.64
CA GLU A 168 -9.27 4.59 27.50
C GLU A 168 -10.38 5.67 27.35
N ASP A 169 -11.06 5.84 28.49
CA ASP A 169 -11.96 6.91 28.96
C ASP A 169 -13.41 7.04 28.45
N GLY A 170 -14.32 6.57 29.32
CA GLY A 170 -15.78 6.66 29.23
C GLY A 170 -16.38 8.03 29.53
N SER A 171 -15.83 9.10 28.96
CA SER A 171 -16.45 10.45 29.00
C SER A 171 -17.16 10.78 27.69
N GLY A 172 -18.33 11.42 27.76
CA GLY A 172 -19.13 11.82 26.60
C GLY A 172 -18.37 12.74 25.61
N ASN A 173 -17.47 13.59 26.12
CA ASN A 173 -16.63 14.46 25.29
C ASN A 173 -15.49 13.69 24.61
N ALA A 174 -14.92 12.68 25.27
CA ALA A 174 -13.92 11.79 24.68
C ALA A 174 -14.54 10.97 23.52
N ARG A 175 -15.84 10.65 23.61
CA ARG A 175 -16.60 9.97 22.55
C ARG A 175 -16.75 10.80 21.28
N ILE A 176 -16.98 12.12 21.40
CA ILE A 176 -17.09 13.04 20.26
C ILE A 176 -15.73 13.22 19.58
N ALA A 177 -14.67 13.47 20.36
CA ALA A 177 -13.30 13.57 19.85
C ALA A 177 -12.81 12.26 19.21
N CYS A 178 -13.18 11.11 19.78
CA CYS A 178 -12.92 9.80 19.18
C CYS A 178 -13.64 9.64 17.83
N ASN A 179 -14.90 10.07 17.73
CA ASN A 179 -15.66 10.02 16.47
C ASN A 179 -15.05 10.88 15.35
N GLU A 180 -14.62 12.12 15.65
CA GLU A 180 -13.96 12.99 14.65
C GLU A 180 -12.63 12.39 14.18
N ARG A 181 -11.82 11.88 15.11
CA ARG A 181 -10.58 11.16 14.78
C ARG A 181 -10.84 9.93 13.93
N ASN A 182 -11.88 9.16 14.25
CA ASN A 182 -12.27 7.98 13.49
C ASN A 182 -12.72 8.35 12.06
N MET A 183 -13.39 9.47 11.89
CA MET A 183 -13.79 9.99 10.56
C MET A 183 -12.58 10.43 9.73
N LEU A 184 -11.58 11.07 10.35
CA LEU A 184 -10.33 11.42 9.66
C LEU A 184 -9.53 10.18 9.27
N LEU A 185 -9.42 9.19 10.17
CA LEU A 185 -8.80 7.89 9.89
C LEU A 185 -9.51 7.15 8.75
N PHE A 186 -10.84 7.19 8.72
CA PHE A 186 -11.66 6.64 7.63
C PHE A 186 -11.27 7.28 6.30
N LYS A 187 -11.27 8.62 6.25
CA LYS A 187 -10.99 9.36 5.02
C LYS A 187 -9.57 9.07 4.53
N GLN A 188 -8.59 9.16 5.42
CA GLN A 188 -7.19 8.90 5.10
C GLN A 188 -6.97 7.49 4.57
N PHE A 189 -7.63 6.48 5.15
CA PHE A 189 -7.50 5.11 4.70
C PHE A 189 -8.19 4.89 3.35
N SER A 190 -9.40 5.43 3.16
CA SER A 190 -10.10 5.39 1.87
C SER A 190 -9.26 6.07 0.76
N ASP A 191 -8.64 7.21 1.06
CA ASP A 191 -7.73 7.89 0.15
C ASP A 191 -6.49 7.03 -0.16
N SER A 192 -5.94 6.32 0.83
CA SER A 192 -4.81 5.41 0.65
C SER A 192 -5.15 4.24 -0.28
N LEU A 193 -6.33 3.62 -0.12
CA LEU A 193 -6.78 2.54 -1.01
C LEU A 193 -7.00 3.05 -2.43
N ARG A 194 -7.60 4.24 -2.56
CA ARG A 194 -7.79 4.87 -3.87
C ARG A 194 -6.46 5.17 -4.55
N LEU A 195 -5.49 5.66 -3.79
CA LEU A 195 -4.14 5.96 -4.31
C LEU A 195 -3.46 4.69 -4.82
N GLU A 196 -3.57 3.57 -4.09
CA GLU A 196 -2.99 2.29 -4.48
C GLU A 196 -3.57 1.80 -5.82
N VAL A 197 -4.90 1.84 -5.97
CA VAL A 197 -5.55 1.42 -7.23
C VAL A 197 -5.20 2.35 -8.40
N VAL A 198 -5.06 3.66 -8.15
CA VAL A 198 -4.60 4.60 -9.19
C VAL A 198 -3.15 4.32 -9.58
N HIS A 199 -2.29 3.96 -8.63
CA HIS A 199 -0.90 3.59 -8.91
C HIS A 199 -0.82 2.34 -9.79
N GLU A 200 -1.59 1.30 -9.45
CA GLU A 200 -1.71 0.09 -10.26
C GLU A 200 -2.16 0.40 -11.69
N GLU A 201 -3.21 1.22 -11.86
CA GLU A 201 -3.69 1.64 -13.19
C GLU A 201 -2.63 2.43 -13.98
N ALA A 202 -1.85 3.28 -13.30
CA ALA A 202 -0.76 4.00 -13.93
C ALA A 202 0.38 3.07 -14.39
N ASP A 203 0.71 2.04 -13.61
CA ASP A 203 1.71 1.04 -13.96
C ASP A 203 1.26 0.15 -15.13
N GLU A 204 -0.02 -0.22 -15.17
CA GLU A 204 -0.62 -0.93 -16.30
C GLU A 204 -0.55 -0.10 -17.59
N LEU A 205 -0.97 1.17 -17.53
CA LEU A 205 -0.88 2.08 -18.67
C LEU A 205 0.56 2.30 -19.13
N ARG A 206 1.50 2.46 -18.19
CA ARG A 206 2.92 2.58 -18.50
C ARG A 206 3.46 1.35 -19.22
N THR A 207 3.02 0.16 -18.82
CA THR A 207 3.39 -1.09 -19.49
C THR A 207 2.79 -1.15 -20.90
N ARG A 208 1.51 -0.78 -21.03
CA ARG A 208 0.82 -0.70 -22.33
C ARG A 208 1.47 0.27 -23.30
N CYS A 209 1.91 1.44 -22.83
CA CYS A 209 2.65 2.40 -23.65
C CYS A 209 3.95 1.79 -24.20
N LYS A 210 4.72 1.08 -23.36
CA LYS A 210 5.93 0.38 -23.81
C LYS A 210 5.63 -0.69 -24.86
N GLU A 211 4.53 -1.43 -24.71
CA GLU A 211 4.10 -2.42 -25.71
C GLU A 211 3.77 -1.75 -27.04
N TYR A 212 3.05 -0.62 -27.03
CA TYR A 212 2.72 0.12 -28.25
C TYR A 212 3.97 0.74 -28.89
N GLU A 213 4.91 1.28 -28.11
CA GLU A 213 6.20 1.77 -28.61
C GLU A 213 6.96 0.66 -29.34
N GLN A 214 7.02 -0.54 -28.76
CA GLN A 214 7.65 -1.71 -29.40
C GLN A 214 6.92 -2.12 -30.69
N GLN A 215 5.59 -2.11 -30.70
CA GLN A 215 4.80 -2.41 -31.90
C GLN A 215 5.03 -1.39 -33.01
N ILE A 216 5.08 -0.09 -32.67
CA ILE A 216 5.39 0.98 -33.62
C ILE A 216 6.79 0.78 -34.21
N LEU A 217 7.78 0.44 -33.38
CA LEU A 217 9.15 0.20 -33.82
C LEU A 217 9.25 -1.00 -34.78
N MET A 218 8.54 -2.10 -34.48
CA MET A 218 8.45 -3.24 -35.40
C MET A 218 7.76 -2.90 -36.72
N LEU A 219 6.67 -2.13 -36.69
CA LEU A 219 5.97 -1.71 -37.90
C LEU A 219 6.82 -0.78 -38.76
N LYS A 220 7.54 0.17 -38.15
CA LYS A 220 8.52 1.03 -38.85
C LYS A 220 9.61 0.21 -39.54
N SER A 221 10.15 -0.80 -38.87
CA SER A 221 11.16 -1.71 -39.46
C SER A 221 10.61 -2.53 -40.63
N LYS A 222 9.37 -3.03 -40.54
CA LYS A 222 8.72 -3.74 -41.65
C LYS A 222 8.47 -2.83 -42.85
N LEU A 223 8.01 -1.61 -42.62
CA LEU A 223 7.86 -0.60 -43.68
C LEU A 223 9.20 -0.24 -44.33
N ALA A 224 10.28 -0.14 -43.55
CA ALA A 224 11.62 0.07 -44.09
C ALA A 224 12.12 -1.13 -44.92
N GLY A 225 11.75 -2.36 -44.54
CA GLY A 225 12.10 -3.58 -45.27
C GLY A 225 11.33 -3.78 -46.58
N GLU A 226 10.05 -3.39 -46.63
CA GLU A 226 9.19 -3.54 -47.81
C GLU A 226 9.46 -2.49 -48.91
N ASN A 227 10.22 -1.43 -48.63
CA ASN A 227 10.66 -0.43 -49.61
C ASN A 227 11.98 -0.79 -50.33
N SER A 228 12.49 -2.02 -50.18
CA SER A 228 13.72 -2.49 -50.87
C SER A 228 13.45 -3.04 -52.28
N GLY A 229 12.69 -2.29 -53.08
CA GLY A 229 12.26 -2.73 -54.41
C GLY A 229 11.97 -1.58 -55.38
N SER A 230 12.84 -0.56 -55.46
CA SER A 230 13.16 0.18 -56.70
C SER A 230 14.17 1.29 -56.41
N ASP A 231 15.11 1.42 -57.36
CA ASP A 231 16.26 2.30 -57.39
C ASP A 231 16.03 3.74 -56.91
N SER A 232 16.91 4.24 -56.03
CA SER A 232 17.72 5.46 -56.11
C SER A 232 17.95 6.09 -54.72
N ASP A 233 19.24 6.17 -54.35
CA ASP A 233 19.76 6.56 -53.05
C ASP A 233 19.37 7.99 -52.62
N SER A 234 18.45 8.09 -51.65
CA SER A 234 18.51 9.11 -50.60
C SER A 234 17.99 8.50 -49.30
N GLU A 235 18.93 8.14 -48.43
CA GLU A 235 18.71 7.41 -47.18
C GLU A 235 17.97 8.30 -46.15
N TYR A 236 16.66 8.06 -45.97
CA TYR A 236 15.85 8.75 -44.96
C TYR A 236 15.83 7.97 -43.65
N ASN A 237 16.60 8.43 -42.66
CA ASN A 237 16.64 7.88 -41.30
C ASN A 237 15.77 8.75 -40.34
N PRO A 238 14.60 8.28 -39.88
CA PRO A 238 13.66 9.08 -39.09
C PRO A 238 14.08 9.33 -37.63
N ASP A 239 15.08 8.62 -37.10
CA ASP A 239 15.58 8.86 -35.73
C ASP A 239 16.65 9.97 -35.69
N HIS A 240 17.39 10.21 -36.77
CA HIS A 240 18.24 11.41 -36.89
C HIS A 240 17.42 12.69 -37.11
N PHE A 241 16.17 12.56 -37.57
CA PHE A 241 15.29 13.69 -37.80
C PHE A 241 14.93 14.38 -36.48
N HIS A 242 14.55 13.64 -35.43
CA HIS A 242 14.12 14.23 -34.16
C HIS A 242 15.24 14.83 -33.30
N GLU A 243 16.47 14.28 -33.35
CA GLU A 243 17.62 14.84 -32.63
C GLU A 243 18.07 16.17 -33.26
N SER A 244 18.05 16.24 -34.60
CA SER A 244 18.30 17.48 -35.36
C SER A 244 17.19 18.50 -35.17
N GLU A 245 15.92 18.08 -35.13
CA GLU A 245 14.78 18.97 -34.85
C GLU A 245 14.82 19.57 -33.44
N ALA A 246 15.22 18.79 -32.43
CA ALA A 246 15.36 19.28 -31.06
C ALA A 246 16.51 20.30 -30.93
N GLU A 247 17.64 20.05 -31.59
CA GLU A 247 18.76 20.98 -31.65
C GLU A 247 18.37 22.28 -32.37
N LEU A 248 17.71 22.17 -33.52
CA LEU A 248 17.16 23.30 -34.28
C LEU A 248 16.17 24.13 -33.45
N MET A 249 15.25 23.47 -32.76
CA MET A 249 14.30 24.13 -31.86
C MET A 249 15.04 24.90 -30.76
N GLY A 250 16.05 24.30 -30.13
CA GLY A 250 16.86 24.93 -29.10
C GLY A 250 17.61 26.16 -29.62
N LEU A 251 18.28 26.04 -30.77
CA LEU A 251 19.04 27.12 -31.39
C LEU A 251 18.14 28.29 -31.80
N MET A 252 17.01 28.02 -32.45
CA MET A 252 16.04 29.04 -32.84
C MET A 252 15.39 29.70 -31.62
N SER A 253 15.07 28.92 -30.58
CA SER A 253 14.50 29.45 -29.33
C SER A 253 15.46 30.41 -28.63
N ILE A 254 16.74 30.04 -28.51
CA ILE A 254 17.77 30.90 -27.89
C ILE A 254 18.00 32.16 -28.72
N PHE A 255 18.06 32.03 -30.06
CA PHE A 255 18.24 33.16 -30.95
C PHE A 255 17.07 34.14 -30.86
N LEU A 256 15.84 33.65 -30.99
CA LEU A 256 14.63 34.47 -30.94
C LEU A 256 14.36 35.05 -29.55
N TYR A 257 14.71 34.34 -28.48
CA TYR A 257 14.64 34.88 -27.11
C TYR A 257 15.52 36.13 -26.92
N ARG A 258 16.69 36.17 -27.58
CA ARG A 258 17.58 37.34 -27.55
C ARG A 258 17.07 38.51 -28.42
N HIS A 259 16.11 38.26 -29.31
CA HIS A 259 15.56 39.26 -30.24
C HIS A 259 14.08 39.52 -29.95
N SER A 260 13.80 40.18 -28.83
CA SER A 260 12.44 40.51 -28.38
C SER A 260 11.63 41.39 -29.34
N SER A 261 12.27 42.05 -30.31
CA SER A 261 11.63 42.87 -31.35
C SER A 261 11.25 42.09 -32.62
N GLY A 262 11.52 40.78 -32.65
CA GLY A 262 11.27 39.90 -33.77
C GLY A 262 12.25 40.11 -34.93
N VAL A 263 12.50 39.04 -35.68
CA VAL A 263 13.48 39.00 -36.77
C VAL A 263 12.89 38.33 -38.01
N ASN A 264 13.36 38.74 -39.18
CA ASN A 264 13.04 38.11 -40.46
C ASN A 264 13.69 36.73 -40.60
N ILE A 265 13.12 35.93 -41.49
CA ILE A 265 13.58 34.57 -41.77
C ILE A 265 15.05 34.54 -42.23
N ASP A 266 15.50 35.51 -43.03
CA ASP A 266 16.87 35.56 -43.53
C ASP A 266 17.91 35.71 -42.42
N ASN A 267 17.57 36.43 -41.35
CA ASN A 267 18.47 36.62 -40.21
C ASN A 267 18.53 35.38 -39.33
N ILE A 268 17.42 34.64 -39.20
CA ILE A 268 17.39 33.34 -38.54
C ILE A 268 18.21 32.34 -39.36
N HIS A 269 17.98 32.29 -40.67
CA HIS A 269 18.74 31.45 -41.59
C HIS A 269 20.22 31.77 -41.56
N SER A 270 20.62 33.05 -41.57
CA SER A 270 22.04 33.43 -41.45
C SER A 270 22.65 32.98 -40.13
N TYR A 271 21.91 32.97 -39.02
CA TYR A 271 22.40 32.47 -37.74
C TYR A 271 22.53 30.95 -37.75
N ILE A 272 21.48 30.23 -38.16
CA ILE A 272 21.49 28.77 -38.23
C ILE A 272 22.57 28.29 -39.19
N ASN A 273 22.73 28.92 -40.36
CA ASN A 273 23.72 28.56 -41.37
C ASN A 273 25.18 28.73 -40.88
N THR A 274 25.44 29.52 -39.83
CA THR A 274 26.78 29.58 -39.20
C THR A 274 27.11 28.35 -38.36
N ILE A 275 26.09 27.63 -37.91
CA ILE A 275 26.21 26.48 -37.00
C ILE A 275 25.93 25.18 -37.77
N ILE A 276 24.88 25.18 -38.60
CA ILE A 276 24.38 24.07 -39.41
C ILE A 276 24.21 24.58 -40.85
N PRO A 277 25.25 24.48 -41.70
CA PRO A 277 25.26 25.08 -43.04
C PRO A 277 24.45 24.31 -44.10
N THR A 278 23.56 23.40 -43.67
CA THR A 278 22.87 22.44 -44.54
C THR A 278 21.38 22.72 -44.71
N ILE A 279 20.86 23.76 -44.07
CA ILE A 279 19.42 24.01 -43.96
C ILE A 279 19.10 25.32 -44.67
N ASP A 280 18.11 25.29 -45.56
CA ASP A 280 17.68 26.48 -46.28
C ASP A 280 16.66 27.33 -45.49
N ALA A 281 16.38 28.53 -45.98
CA ALA A 281 15.46 29.44 -45.31
C ALA A 281 14.00 28.95 -45.35
N GLU A 282 13.62 28.14 -46.34
CA GLU A 282 12.26 27.64 -46.53
C GLU A 282 11.96 26.53 -45.52
N ASP A 283 12.90 25.62 -45.29
CA ASP A 283 12.85 24.57 -44.28
C ASP A 283 12.74 25.15 -42.87
N ILE A 284 13.47 26.24 -42.58
CA ILE A 284 13.36 26.96 -41.30
C ILE A 284 11.95 27.54 -41.14
N GLU A 285 11.39 28.12 -42.20
CA GLU A 285 10.03 28.69 -42.15
C GLU A 285 8.97 27.61 -41.89
N ILE A 286 9.07 26.47 -42.58
CA ILE A 286 8.20 25.31 -42.39
C ILE A 286 8.34 24.79 -40.95
N PHE A 287 9.57 24.71 -40.43
CA PHE A 287 9.84 24.27 -39.07
C PHE A 287 9.22 25.19 -38.02
N LEU A 288 9.38 26.50 -38.14
CA LEU A 288 8.80 27.46 -37.18
C LEU A 288 7.27 27.38 -37.15
N ARG A 289 6.62 27.16 -38.31
CA ARG A 289 5.16 26.93 -38.41
C ARG A 289 4.69 25.64 -37.77
N LYS A 290 5.55 24.62 -37.68
CA LYS A 290 5.23 23.33 -37.04
C LYS A 290 5.00 23.47 -35.53
N PHE A 291 5.52 24.53 -34.89
CA PHE A 291 5.43 24.74 -33.44
C PHE A 291 4.83 26.10 -33.06
N PRO A 292 3.54 26.33 -33.33
CA PRO A 292 2.87 27.62 -33.09
C PRO A 292 2.75 28.01 -31.62
N GLY A 293 2.94 27.06 -30.69
CA GLY A 293 3.00 27.34 -29.25
C GLY A 293 4.36 27.87 -28.76
N ILE A 294 5.39 27.82 -29.60
CA ILE A 294 6.76 28.21 -29.28
C ILE A 294 7.20 29.39 -30.13
N PHE A 295 6.79 29.43 -31.41
CA PHE A 295 7.13 30.48 -32.36
C PHE A 295 5.89 31.14 -32.95
N ALA A 296 5.92 32.45 -33.13
CA ALA A 296 4.84 33.20 -33.76
C ALA A 296 5.35 34.05 -34.93
N GLU A 297 4.63 33.99 -36.05
CA GLU A 297 4.80 34.85 -37.21
C GLU A 297 3.89 36.07 -37.07
N VAL A 298 4.44 37.27 -37.24
CA VAL A 298 3.70 38.52 -37.18
C VAL A 298 4.06 39.38 -38.38
N ASP A 299 3.03 39.80 -39.12
CA ASP A 299 3.16 40.69 -40.28
C ASP A 299 3.23 42.16 -39.82
N PHE A 300 4.34 42.83 -40.13
CA PHE A 300 4.49 44.27 -39.96
C PHE A 300 4.51 44.98 -41.33
N GLN A 301 4.26 46.28 -41.35
CA GLN A 301 4.45 47.13 -42.55
C GLN A 301 5.88 47.05 -43.13
N SER A 302 6.85 46.61 -42.32
CA SER A 302 8.26 46.44 -42.70
C SER A 302 8.65 45.01 -43.12
N GLY A 303 7.68 44.08 -43.17
CA GLY A 303 7.90 42.67 -43.49
C GLY A 303 7.58 41.71 -42.34
N LYS A 304 7.59 40.41 -42.66
CA LYS A 304 7.32 39.29 -41.75
C LYS A 304 8.40 39.18 -40.68
N ARG A 305 7.99 39.00 -39.42
CA ARG A 305 8.91 38.78 -38.29
C ARG A 305 8.46 37.62 -37.42
N TRP A 306 9.44 36.86 -36.96
CA TRP A 306 9.28 35.71 -36.09
C TRP A 306 9.65 36.04 -34.64
N PHE A 307 8.88 35.52 -33.70
CA PHE A 307 9.03 35.72 -32.25
C PHE A 307 9.06 34.39 -31.51
N TYR A 308 9.76 34.35 -30.37
CA TYR A 308 9.69 33.26 -29.41
C TYR A 308 8.63 33.56 -28.34
N VAL A 309 7.67 32.65 -28.14
CA VAL A 309 6.48 32.82 -27.28
C VAL A 309 6.45 31.81 -26.12
N GLY A 310 7.39 30.85 -26.09
CA GLY A 310 7.35 29.65 -25.26
C GLY A 310 7.35 29.80 -23.73
N SER A 311 7.13 30.98 -23.14
CA SER A 311 7.02 31.11 -21.67
C SER A 311 6.10 32.22 -21.12
N TYR A 312 5.41 33.04 -21.92
CA TYR A 312 4.48 34.05 -21.40
C TYR A 312 3.26 34.27 -22.30
N LEU A 313 2.13 34.55 -21.65
CA LEU A 313 0.80 34.81 -22.21
C LEU A 313 0.80 35.81 -23.39
N GLU A 314 -0.05 35.48 -24.37
CA GLU A 314 -0.60 36.30 -25.46
C GLU A 314 0.40 36.90 -26.48
N PRO A 315 0.18 36.67 -27.79
CA PRO A 315 0.93 37.38 -28.82
C PRO A 315 0.69 38.90 -28.67
N PRO A 316 1.71 39.74 -28.93
CA PRO A 316 1.55 41.18 -28.82
C PRO A 316 0.41 41.66 -29.74
N VAL A 317 -0.61 42.27 -29.13
CA VAL A 317 -1.72 42.92 -29.84
C VAL A 317 -1.13 44.06 -30.66
N ILE A 318 -1.23 43.93 -31.99
CA ILE A 318 -0.94 45.02 -32.92
C ILE A 318 -2.10 46.01 -32.80
N ASN A 319 -1.80 47.27 -32.46
CA ASN A 319 -2.73 48.39 -32.66
C ASN A 319 -2.80 48.79 -34.12
#